data_AF-A0A961QSH5-F1
#
_entry.id   AF-A0A961QSH5-F1
#
_cell.length_a   1.000
_cell.length_b   1.000
_cell.length_c   1.000
_cell.angle_alpha   90.00
_cell.angle_beta   90.00
_cell.angle_gamma   90.00
#
_symmetry.space_group_name_H-M   'P 1'
#
loop_
_entity.id
_entity.type
_entity.pdbx_description
1 polymer ?
#
loop_
_entity_poly.entity_id
_entity_poly.type
_entity_poly.pdbx_seq_one_letter_code
_entity_poly.pdbx_strand_id
1 'polypeptide(L)'
;PVAQKTDGYQISQALLLDDDSQFLAKPELEIYADDVACSHGSTCGAVDEHMLFYLTSRGIPRAEAEELLVLAFLDEAIAEIEDARIAAGMRERLAAWLARRRG
;
A
#
# COMPACT_ATOMS: atom_id res chain seq x y z
N PRO A 1 -10.06 19.67 -29.12
CA PRO A 1 -9.81 19.05 -27.80
C PRO A 1 -10.38 17.62 -27.74
N VAL A 2 -9.54 16.58 -27.62
CA VAL A 2 -9.91 15.18 -27.92
C VAL A 2 -10.11 14.25 -26.71
N ALA A 3 -10.09 14.76 -25.47
CA ALA A 3 -10.16 13.94 -24.25
C ALA A 3 -11.26 14.39 -23.26
N GLN A 4 -12.36 14.95 -23.79
CA GLN A 4 -13.52 15.31 -22.95
C GLN A 4 -14.13 14.05 -22.31
N LYS A 5 -14.77 14.23 -21.16
CA LYS A 5 -15.37 13.19 -20.31
C LYS A 5 -14.37 12.18 -19.75
N THR A 6 -13.07 12.48 -19.74
CA THR A 6 -12.09 11.65 -19.05
C THR A 6 -12.36 11.65 -17.54
N ASP A 7 -12.37 10.46 -16.95
CA ASP A 7 -12.40 10.24 -15.50
C ASP A 7 -11.10 9.53 -15.10
N GLY A 8 -10.27 10.23 -14.33
CA GLY A 8 -8.93 9.80 -13.97
C GLY A 8 -8.68 9.93 -12.48
N TYR A 9 -8.19 8.85 -11.88
CA TYR A 9 -7.81 8.84 -10.47
C TYR A 9 -6.44 8.20 -10.31
N GLN A 10 -5.57 8.82 -9.52
CA GLN A 10 -4.29 8.26 -9.10
C GLN A 10 -4.22 8.27 -7.57
N ILE A 11 -3.86 7.14 -6.98
CA ILE A 11 -3.53 7.06 -5.56
C ILE A 11 -2.12 6.51 -5.37
N SER A 12 -1.39 7.03 -4.39
CA SER A 12 -0.08 6.52 -3.99
C SER A 12 -0.03 6.46 -2.47
N GLN A 13 0.18 5.27 -1.92
CA GLN A 13 0.17 5.05 -0.48
C GLN A 13 1.48 4.39 -0.09
N ALA A 14 2.10 4.85 0.99
CA ALA A 14 3.34 4.29 1.49
C ALA A 14 3.26 3.99 2.99
N LEU A 15 3.78 2.83 3.36
CA LEU A 15 4.01 2.42 4.74
C LEU A 15 5.51 2.46 5.02
N LEU A 16 5.93 3.35 5.91
CA LEU A 16 7.31 3.49 6.37
C LEU A 16 7.58 2.43 7.44
N LEU A 17 8.64 1.64 7.26
CA LEU A 17 8.92 0.46 8.09
C LEU A 17 9.95 0.73 9.19
N ASP A 18 10.67 1.86 9.10
CA ASP A 18 11.68 2.30 10.06
C ASP A 18 11.88 3.83 9.93
N ASP A 19 12.63 4.41 10.86
CA ASP A 19 12.89 5.86 10.92
C ASP A 19 13.79 6.37 9.78
N ASP A 20 14.53 5.47 9.12
CA ASP A 20 15.39 5.78 7.99
C ASP A 20 14.65 5.69 6.64
N SER A 21 13.42 5.17 6.63
CA SER A 21 12.60 5.00 5.45
C SER A 21 12.09 6.35 4.93
N GLN A 22 12.12 6.52 3.60
CA GLN A 22 11.62 7.73 2.95
C GLN A 22 10.65 7.37 1.82
N PHE A 23 9.60 8.18 1.69
CA PHE A 23 8.69 8.15 0.56
C PHE A 23 8.64 9.53 -0.09
N LEU A 24 9.08 9.59 -1.34
CA LEU A 24 9.13 10.82 -2.13
C LEU A 24 8.13 10.69 -3.28
N ALA A 25 7.02 11.41 -3.19
CA ALA A 25 6.00 11.43 -4.22
C ALA A 25 5.86 12.83 -4.81
N LYS A 26 5.83 12.90 -6.14
CA LYS A 26 5.51 14.10 -6.92
C LYS A 26 4.46 13.71 -7.97
N PRO A 27 3.18 13.57 -7.57
CA PRO A 27 2.14 13.24 -8.53
C PRO A 27 1.82 14.49 -9.37
N GLU A 28 1.72 14.34 -10.68
CA GLU A 28 1.53 15.46 -11.62
C GLU A 28 0.41 15.12 -12.60
N LEU A 29 -0.40 16.13 -12.95
CA LEU A 29 -1.49 16.02 -13.93
C LEU A 29 -1.37 17.15 -14.94
N GLU A 30 -1.34 16.81 -16.22
CA GLU A 30 -1.41 17.75 -17.33
C GLU A 30 -2.78 17.63 -18.01
N ILE A 31 -3.64 18.62 -17.79
CA ILE A 31 -5.04 18.59 -18.25
C ILE A 31 -5.23 19.61 -19.36
N TYR A 32 -5.59 19.12 -20.57
CA TYR A 32 -5.82 19.93 -21.77
C TYR A 32 -7.30 19.93 -22.23
N ALA A 33 -8.21 19.44 -21.39
CA ALA A 33 -9.64 19.35 -21.65
C ALA A 33 -10.44 19.82 -20.42
N ASP A 34 -11.49 20.61 -20.65
CA ASP A 34 -12.22 21.29 -19.56
C ASP A 34 -13.32 20.43 -18.91
N ASP A 35 -13.91 19.50 -19.65
CA ASP A 35 -15.01 18.65 -19.18
C ASP A 35 -14.44 17.29 -18.74
N VAL A 36 -13.64 17.29 -17.68
CA VAL A 36 -12.98 16.09 -17.13
C VAL A 36 -13.11 16.04 -15.61
N ALA A 37 -12.99 14.84 -15.04
CA ALA A 37 -12.82 14.62 -13.61
C ALA A 37 -11.46 13.94 -13.40
N CYS A 38 -10.46 14.70 -12.95
CA CYS A 38 -9.14 14.15 -12.69
C CYS A 38 -8.70 14.51 -11.27
N SER A 39 -8.25 13.53 -10.50
CA SER A 39 -7.68 13.77 -9.17
C SER A 39 -6.53 12.82 -8.86
N HIS A 40 -5.71 13.25 -7.92
CA HIS A 40 -4.60 12.46 -7.40
C HIS A 40 -4.52 12.57 -5.88
N GLY A 41 -4.09 11.50 -5.21
CA GLY A 41 -3.91 11.45 -3.77
C GLY A 41 -2.59 10.77 -3.43
N SER A 42 -1.94 11.27 -2.37
CA SER A 42 -0.71 10.66 -1.84
C SER A 42 -0.77 10.63 -0.33
N THR A 43 -0.58 9.46 0.28
CA THR A 43 -0.47 9.30 1.73
C THR A 43 0.81 8.55 2.09
N CYS A 44 1.38 8.89 3.24
CA CYS A 44 2.43 8.11 3.87
C CYS A 44 2.20 8.05 5.37
N GLY A 45 2.60 6.95 5.98
CA GLY A 45 2.50 6.75 7.42
C GLY A 45 3.36 5.58 7.89
N ALA A 46 3.52 5.45 9.19
CA ALA A 46 4.15 4.29 9.81
C ALA A 46 3.08 3.25 10.19
N VAL A 47 3.53 2.10 10.69
CA VAL A 47 2.65 1.08 11.29
C VAL A 47 1.81 1.71 12.41
N ASP A 48 0.51 1.39 12.45
CA ASP A 48 -0.39 1.91 13.48
C ASP A 48 -0.07 1.26 14.85
N GLU A 49 0.52 2.05 15.75
CA GLU A 49 0.88 1.61 17.10
C GLU A 49 -0.33 1.19 17.96
N HIS A 50 -1.53 1.71 17.70
CA HIS A 50 -2.74 1.26 18.39
C HIS A 50 -3.17 -0.13 17.91
N MET A 51 -3.10 -0.40 16.61
CA MET A 51 -3.34 -1.75 16.08
C MET A 51 -2.28 -2.74 16.54
N LEU A 52 -1.02 -2.31 16.56
CA LEU A 52 0.09 -3.13 17.04
C LEU A 52 -0.07 -3.46 18.54
N PHE A 53 -0.40 -2.45 19.36
CA PHE A 53 -0.75 -2.67 20.77
C PHE A 53 -1.93 -3.62 20.92
N TYR A 54 -2.98 -3.47 20.10
CA TYR A 54 -4.15 -4.35 20.15
C TYR A 54 -3.78 -5.81 19.87
N LEU A 55 -3.05 -6.08 18.79
CA LEU A 55 -2.61 -7.44 18.43
C LEU A 55 -1.69 -8.04 19.49
N THR A 56 -0.72 -7.28 19.97
CA THR A 56 0.22 -7.74 21.00
C THR A 56 -0.45 -7.98 22.36
N SER A 57 -1.46 -7.19 22.72
CA SER A 57 -2.26 -7.41 23.94
C SER A 57 -3.03 -8.75 23.91
N ARG A 58 -3.23 -9.33 22.73
CA ARG A 58 -3.85 -10.66 22.54
C ARG A 58 -2.84 -11.79 22.45
N GLY A 59 -1.57 -11.52 22.75
CA GLY A 59 -0.51 -12.53 22.83
C GLY A 59 0.22 -12.79 21.51
N ILE A 60 -0.07 -12.02 20.46
CA ILE A 60 0.70 -12.10 19.20
C ILE A 60 2.07 -11.43 19.44
N PRO A 61 3.20 -12.09 19.14
CA PRO A 61 4.51 -11.48 19.25
C PRO A 61 4.59 -10.19 18.42
N ARG A 62 5.25 -9.13 18.94
CA ARG A 62 5.32 -7.81 18.27
C ARG A 62 5.78 -7.92 16.81
N ALA A 63 6.83 -8.70 16.54
CA ALA A 63 7.33 -8.88 15.18
C ALA A 63 6.30 -9.54 14.24
N GLU A 64 5.53 -10.51 14.72
CA GLU A 64 4.49 -11.15 13.93
C GLU A 64 3.29 -10.21 13.72
N ALA A 65 2.95 -9.40 14.73
CA ALA A 65 1.92 -8.38 14.60
C ALA A 65 2.29 -7.28 13.59
N GLU A 66 3.54 -6.81 13.58
CA GLU A 66 4.05 -5.88 12.57
C GLU A 66 3.95 -6.49 11.16
N GLU A 67 4.38 -7.75 10.98
CA GLU A 67 4.26 -8.47 9.70
C GLU A 67 2.81 -8.56 9.22
N LEU A 68 1.87 -8.89 10.12
CA LEU A 68 0.45 -8.96 9.78
C LEU A 68 -0.08 -7.62 9.27
N LEU A 69 0.32 -6.51 9.91
CA LEU A 69 -0.11 -5.16 9.49
C LEU A 69 0.50 -4.76 8.14
N VAL A 70 1.78 -5.09 7.90
CA VAL A 70 2.42 -4.83 6.61
C VAL A 70 1.79 -5.68 5.50
N LEU A 71 1.53 -6.96 5.76
CA LEU A 71 0.85 -7.85 4.80
C LEU A 71 -0.56 -7.35 4.50
N ALA A 72 -1.32 -6.93 5.51
CA ALA A 72 -2.66 -6.38 5.32
C ALA A 72 -2.64 -5.12 4.44
N PHE A 73 -1.71 -4.21 4.67
CA PHE A 73 -1.53 -3.01 3.83
C PHE A 73 -1.23 -3.36 2.37
N LEU A 74 -0.36 -4.34 2.11
CA LEU A 74 0.00 -4.76 0.76
C LEU A 74 -1.08 -5.60 0.07
N ASP A 75 -1.91 -6.31 0.83
CA ASP A 75 -2.94 -7.19 0.28
C ASP A 75 -4.03 -6.41 -0.47
N GLU A 76 -4.28 -5.14 -0.13
CA GLU A 76 -5.20 -4.27 -0.88
C GLU A 76 -4.81 -4.19 -2.36
N ALA A 77 -3.53 -3.97 -2.66
CA ALA A 77 -3.04 -3.91 -4.05
C ALA A 77 -3.03 -5.29 -4.73
N ILE A 78 -2.78 -6.37 -3.98
CA ILE A 78 -2.79 -7.73 -4.54
C ILE A 78 -4.22 -8.18 -4.85
N ALA A 79 -5.20 -7.74 -4.07
CA ALA A 79 -6.61 -8.08 -4.25
C ALA A 79 -7.18 -7.57 -5.58
N GLU A 80 -6.57 -6.55 -6.21
CA GLU A 80 -6.92 -6.08 -7.55
C GLU A 80 -6.50 -7.04 -8.67
N ILE A 81 -5.60 -8.00 -8.40
CA ILE A 81 -5.15 -8.98 -9.39
C ILE A 81 -6.24 -10.05 -9.61
N GLU A 82 -6.86 -10.04 -10.78
CA GLU A 82 -7.94 -10.97 -11.14
C GLU A 82 -7.50 -12.45 -11.20
N ASP A 83 -6.28 -12.75 -11.70
CA ASP A 83 -5.79 -14.14 -11.74
C ASP A 83 -5.35 -14.60 -10.34
N ALA A 84 -6.16 -15.46 -9.74
CA ALA A 84 -5.94 -15.99 -8.40
C ALA A 84 -4.58 -16.68 -8.20
N ARG A 85 -4.00 -17.29 -9.26
CA ARG A 85 -2.68 -17.94 -9.17
C ARG A 85 -1.58 -16.90 -9.09
N ILE A 86 -1.69 -15.81 -9.84
CA ILE A 86 -0.75 -14.69 -9.75
C ILE A 86 -0.86 -14.04 -8.38
N ALA A 87 -2.08 -13.75 -7.92
CA ALA A 87 -2.31 -13.14 -6.62
C ALA A 87 -1.74 -14.02 -5.48
N ALA A 88 -1.99 -15.33 -5.51
CA ALA A 88 -1.43 -16.27 -4.54
C ALA A 88 0.11 -16.29 -4.57
N GLY A 89 0.71 -16.36 -5.76
CA GLY A 89 2.16 -16.32 -5.92
C GLY A 89 2.79 -15.01 -5.41
N MET A 90 2.10 -13.88 -5.55
CA MET A 90 2.57 -12.60 -4.98
C MET A 90 2.52 -12.60 -3.45
N ARG A 91 1.44 -13.12 -2.85
CA ARG A 91 1.32 -13.25 -1.38
C ARG A 91 2.43 -14.11 -0.80
N GLU A 92 2.71 -15.26 -1.41
CA GLU A 92 3.80 -16.15 -0.99
C GLU A 92 5.16 -15.46 -1.05
N ARG A 93 5.44 -14.73 -2.14
CA ARG A 93 6.70 -14.00 -2.32
C ARG A 93 6.87 -12.87 -1.31
N LEU A 94 5.79 -12.16 -0.98
CA LEU A 94 5.80 -11.09 0.03
C LEU A 94 6.01 -11.62 1.43
N ALA A 95 5.29 -12.67 1.83
CA ALA A 95 5.48 -13.34 3.11
C ALA A 95 6.93 -13.85 3.26
N ALA A 96 7.48 -14.47 2.22
CA ALA A 96 8.87 -14.91 2.22
C ALA A 96 9.87 -13.75 2.30
N TRP A 97 9.58 -12.60 1.67
CA TRP A 97 10.43 -11.41 1.76
C TRP A 97 10.43 -10.80 3.17
N LEU A 98 9.27 -10.68 3.81
CA LEU A 98 9.16 -10.20 5.19
C LEU A 98 9.91 -11.12 6.17
N ALA A 99 9.73 -12.43 6.05
CA ALA A 99 10.43 -13.39 6.89
C ALA A 99 11.97 -13.27 6.78
N ARG A 100 12.50 -12.96 5.58
CA ARG A 100 13.94 -12.71 5.40
C ARG A 100 14.40 -11.37 5.99
N ARG A 101 13.53 -10.37 6.10
CA ARG A 101 13.87 -9.08 6.72
C ARG A 101 14.08 -9.19 8.24
N ARG A 102 13.50 -10.22 8.88
CA ARG A 102 13.66 -10.51 10.31
C ARG A 102 14.97 -11.21 10.68
N GLY A 103 15.67 -11.82 9.73
CA GLY A 103 16.90 -12.61 9.95
C GLY A 103 18.15 -11.90 9.46
#